data_AF-A0A3A9ACT0-F1
#
_entry.id   AF-A0A3A9ACT0-F1
#
_cell.length_a   1.000
_cell.length_b   1.000
_cell.length_c   1.000
_cell.angle_alpha   90.00
_cell.angle_beta   90.00
_cell.angle_gamma   90.00
#
_symmetry.space_group_name_H-M   'P 1'
#
loop_
_entity.id
_entity.type
_entity.pdbx_description
1 polymer ?
#
loop_
_entity_poly.entity_id
_entity_poly.type
_entity_poly.pdbx_seq_one_letter_code
_entity_poly.pdbx_strand_id
1 'polypeptide(L)'
;MYEEQIIKCLKNLGKQVWSLQQLMANLDRDVRNMRVSGNTIVKTMPFGVKDISSVQLVDAYTRGLNMEQLIALGNNKYTAEQIYNKLKRAGVAD
;
A
#
# COMPACT_ATOMS: atom_id res chain seq x y z
N MET A 1 -4.16 -36.13 -27.43
CA MET A 1 -4.00 -34.80 -28.09
C MET A 1 -5.10 -33.81 -27.69
N TYR A 2 -6.39 -34.11 -27.87
CA TYR A 2 -7.48 -33.20 -27.46
C TYR A 2 -7.63 -33.07 -25.93
N GLU A 3 -7.57 -34.18 -25.18
CA GLU A 3 -7.66 -34.15 -23.71
C GLU A 3 -6.56 -33.32 -23.07
N GLU A 4 -5.32 -33.44 -23.54
CA GLU A 4 -4.20 -32.63 -23.02
C GLU A 4 -4.39 -31.13 -23.26
N GLN A 5 -4.96 -30.76 -24.41
CA GLN A 5 -5.29 -29.36 -24.72
C GLN A 5 -6.43 -28.85 -23.84
N ILE A 6 -7.45 -29.67 -23.58
CA ILE A 6 -8.56 -29.35 -22.66
C ILE A 6 -8.04 -29.19 -21.24
N ILE A 7 -7.20 -30.11 -20.75
CA ILE A 7 -6.58 -30.02 -19.43
C ILE A 7 -5.73 -28.75 -19.30
N LYS A 8 -4.97 -28.39 -20.33
CA LYS A 8 -4.17 -27.16 -20.35
C LYS A 8 -5.06 -25.91 -20.31
N CYS A 9 -6.16 -25.90 -21.06
CA CYS A 9 -7.13 -24.82 -21.07
C CYS A 9 -7.77 -24.63 -19.68
N LEU A 10 -8.26 -25.71 -19.08
CA LEU A 10 -8.88 -25.69 -17.74
C LEU A 10 -7.89 -25.20 -16.65
N LYS A 11 -6.63 -25.63 -16.71
CA LYS A 11 -5.58 -25.16 -15.80
C LYS A 11 -5.32 -23.66 -15.94
N ASN A 12 -5.30 -23.14 -17.17
CA ASN A 12 -5.10 -21.72 -17.43
C ASN A 12 -6.30 -20.88 -16.96
N LEU A 13 -7.53 -21.35 -17.22
CA LEU A 13 -8.76 -20.73 -16.71
C LEU A 13 -8.76 -20.70 -15.18
N GLY A 14 -8.39 -21.80 -14.51
CA GLY A 14 -8.28 -21.84 -13.05
C GLY A 14 -7.31 -20.80 -12.50
N LYS A 15 -6.15 -20.62 -13.14
CA LYS A 15 -5.18 -19.57 -12.76
C LYS A 15 -5.76 -18.16 -12.93
N GLN A 16 -6.44 -17.90 -14.04
CA GLN A 16 -7.05 -16.59 -14.31
C GLN A 16 -8.15 -16.26 -13.29
N VAL A 17 -9.02 -17.23 -12.97
CA VAL A 17 -10.05 -17.08 -11.93
C VAL A 17 -9.41 -16.76 -10.58
N TRP A 18 -8.34 -17.48 -10.21
CA TRP A 18 -7.62 -17.21 -8.96
C TRP A 18 -7.03 -15.78 -8.94
N SER A 19 -6.40 -15.33 -10.03
CA SER A 19 -5.88 -13.97 -10.13
C SER A 19 -6.98 -12.90 -10.01
N LEU A 20 -8.15 -13.13 -10.62
CA LEU A 20 -9.31 -12.23 -10.48
C LEU A 20 -9.82 -12.19 -9.04
N GLN A 21 -9.91 -13.33 -8.36
CA GLN A 21 -10.31 -13.38 -6.95
C GLN A 21 -9.37 -12.59 -6.05
N GLN A 22 -8.05 -12.68 -6.28
CA GLN A 22 -7.07 -11.88 -5.55
C GLN A 22 -7.24 -10.39 -5.82
N LEU A 23 -7.48 -10.00 -7.08
CA LEU A 23 -7.72 -8.61 -7.44
C LEU A 23 -8.99 -8.07 -6.76
N MET A 24 -10.07 -8.84 -6.76
CA MET A 24 -11.32 -8.47 -6.08
C MET A 24 -11.13 -8.32 -4.56
N ALA A 25 -10.39 -9.21 -3.91
CA ALA A 25 -10.10 -9.11 -2.47
C ALA A 25 -9.30 -7.84 -2.13
N ASN A 26 -8.32 -7.50 -2.97
CA ASN A 26 -7.56 -6.25 -2.81
C ASN A 26 -8.44 -5.01 -3.02
N LEU A 27 -9.36 -5.07 -3.98
CA LEU A 27 -10.28 -3.96 -4.27
C LEU A 27 -11.28 -3.73 -3.13
N ASP A 28 -11.86 -4.80 -2.56
CA ASP A 28 -12.73 -4.71 -1.37
C ASP A 28 -11.98 -4.08 -0.20
N ARG A 29 -10.74 -4.51 0.05
CA ARG A 29 -9.89 -3.92 1.09
C ARG A 29 -9.65 -2.44 0.85
N ASP A 30 -9.37 -2.06 -0.39
CA ASP A 30 -9.06 -0.67 -0.73
C ASP A 30 -10.27 0.23 -0.61
N VAL A 31 -11.45 -0.22 -1.06
CA VAL A 31 -12.72 0.50 -0.92
C VAL A 31 -13.10 0.70 0.55
N ARG A 32 -12.99 -0.35 1.39
CA ARG A 32 -13.24 -0.23 2.84
C ARG A 32 -12.30 0.76 3.53
N ASN A 33 -11.10 0.91 2.98
CA ASN A 33 -10.10 1.84 3.48
C ASN A 33 -10.21 3.22 2.83
N MET A 34 -11.17 3.50 1.95
CA MET A 34 -11.39 4.86 1.43
C MET A 34 -12.27 5.66 2.40
N ARG A 35 -11.86 6.89 2.70
CA ARG A 35 -12.68 7.92 3.34
C ARG A 35 -12.84 9.09 2.38
N VAL A 36 -14.01 9.70 2.42
CA VAL A 36 -14.27 10.96 1.74
C VAL A 36 -13.86 12.09 2.68
N SER A 37 -12.96 12.97 2.23
CA SER A 37 -12.60 14.20 2.92
C SER A 37 -12.82 15.37 1.95
N GLY A 38 -13.91 16.12 2.15
CA GLY A 38 -14.34 17.14 1.19
C GLY A 38 -14.64 16.52 -0.20
N ASN A 39 -14.01 17.05 -1.25
CA ASN A 39 -14.13 16.57 -2.64
C ASN A 39 -13.08 15.50 -3.03
N THR A 40 -12.28 15.00 -2.08
CA THR A 40 -11.17 14.07 -2.38
C THR A 40 -11.40 12.72 -1.72
N ILE A 41 -11.24 11.65 -2.51
CA ILE A 41 -11.24 10.27 -1.99
C ILE A 41 -9.83 10.00 -1.44
N VAL A 42 -9.73 9.77 -0.14
CA VAL A 42 -8.47 9.52 0.55
C VAL A 42 -8.44 8.09 1.06
N LYS A 43 -7.38 7.34 0.76
CA LYS A 43 -7.19 6.01 1.33
C LYS A 43 -6.69 6.15 2.78
N THR A 44 -7.56 5.92 3.74
CA THR A 44 -7.23 5.69 5.16
C THR A 44 -6.39 4.42 5.27
N MET A 45 -5.08 4.60 5.36
CA MET A 45 -4.17 3.51 5.67
C MET A 45 -4.28 3.18 7.17
N PRO A 46 -4.44 1.91 7.57
CA PRO A 46 -4.34 1.54 8.98
C PRO A 46 -2.96 1.95 9.52
N PHE A 47 -2.93 2.50 10.74
CA PHE A 47 -1.68 2.78 11.45
C PHE A 47 -0.87 1.48 11.57
N GLY A 48 0.44 1.54 11.30
CA GLY A 48 1.32 0.36 11.29
C GLY A 48 1.44 -0.32 9.91
N VAL A 49 1.83 0.42 8.88
CA VAL A 49 2.09 -0.12 7.54
C VAL A 49 3.44 -0.86 7.55
N LYS A 50 3.40 -2.20 7.51
CA LYS A 50 4.58 -3.09 7.51
C LYS A 50 5.61 -2.73 6.42
N ASP A 51 5.14 -2.28 5.25
CA ASP A 51 5.96 -1.93 4.10
C ASP A 51 5.66 -0.52 3.58
N ILE A 52 5.78 0.49 4.45
CA ILE A 52 5.68 1.88 4.01
C ILE A 52 6.85 2.24 3.07
N SER A 53 6.52 2.78 1.89
CA SER A 53 7.52 3.32 0.96
C SER A 53 8.02 4.68 1.44
N SER A 54 9.21 5.09 0.98
CA SER A 54 9.76 6.41 1.35
C SER A 54 8.91 7.56 0.80
N VAL A 55 8.24 7.38 -0.34
CA VAL A 55 7.31 8.36 -0.92
C VAL A 55 6.09 8.56 -0.02
N GLN A 56 5.49 7.48 0.48
CA GLN A 56 4.35 7.56 1.41
C GLN A 56 4.72 8.20 2.73
N LEU A 57 5.96 7.99 3.20
CA LEU A 57 6.45 8.60 4.43
C LEU A 57 6.66 10.11 4.27
N VAL A 58 7.19 10.53 3.12
CA VAL A 58 7.33 11.96 2.76
C VAL A 58 5.96 12.61 2.60
N ASP A 59 5.04 12.01 1.86
CA ASP A 59 3.66 12.51 1.69
C ASP A 59 2.95 12.66 3.04
N ALA A 60 3.09 11.69 3.95
CA ALA A 60 2.57 11.77 5.31
C ALA A 60 3.17 12.94 6.10
N TYR A 61 4.48 13.18 6.00
CA TYR A 61 5.14 14.32 6.63
C TYR A 61 4.63 15.65 6.07
N THR A 62 4.48 15.78 4.75
CA THR A 62 3.94 17.00 4.11
C THR A 62 2.47 17.27 4.48
N ARG A 63 1.73 16.24 4.91
CA ARG A 63 0.36 16.36 5.44
C ARG A 63 0.32 16.74 6.92
N GLY A 64 1.46 16.99 7.55
CA GLY A 64 1.57 17.50 8.92
C GLY A 64 1.71 16.43 10.01
N LEU A 65 2.04 15.18 9.67
CA LEU A 65 2.35 14.18 10.69
C LEU A 65 3.68 14.48 11.38
N ASN A 66 3.70 14.37 12.70
CA ASN A 66 4.92 14.53 13.49
C ASN A 66 5.79 13.25 13.47
N MET A 67 7.01 13.33 14.01
CA MET A 67 7.97 12.23 13.96
C MET A 67 7.46 10.95 14.65
N GLU A 68 6.82 11.05 15.81
CA GLU A 68 6.27 9.90 16.53
C GLU A 68 5.16 9.21 15.72
N GLN A 69 4.30 10.00 15.08
CA GLN A 69 3.25 9.49 14.21
C GLN A 69 3.82 8.83 12.95
N LEU A 70 4.92 9.34 12.40
CA LEU A 70 5.60 8.71 11.26
C LEU A 70 6.27 7.38 11.64
N ILE A 71 6.87 7.30 12.82
CA ILE A 71 7.44 6.05 13.36
C ILE A 71 6.32 5.01 13.55
N ALA A 72 5.20 5.41 14.15
CA ALA A 72 4.03 4.55 14.31
C ALA A 72 3.43 4.14 12.95
N LEU A 73 3.39 5.04 11.97
CA LEU A 73 2.91 4.75 10.62
C LEU A 73 3.77 3.69 9.93
N GLY A 74 5.09 3.73 10.14
CA GLY A 74 6.03 2.71 9.66
C GLY A 74 6.13 1.46 10.53
N ASN A 75 5.25 1.26 11.51
CA ASN A 75 5.28 0.12 12.45
C ASN A 75 6.65 -0.06 13.13
N ASN A 76 7.29 1.03 13.57
CA ASN A 76 8.63 1.03 14.17
C ASN A 76 9.75 0.46 13.28
N LYS A 77 9.51 0.31 11.96
CA LYS A 77 10.52 -0.15 11.00
C LYS A 77 11.69 0.83 10.84
N TYR A 78 11.44 2.11 11.05
CA TYR A 78 12.43 3.17 10.90
C TYR A 78 12.61 3.94 12.20
N THR A 79 13.85 4.24 12.54
CA THR A 79 14.18 5.18 13.63
C THR A 79 13.93 6.62 13.19
N ALA A 80 13.83 7.54 14.16
CA ALA A 80 13.68 8.97 13.89
C ALA A 80 14.75 9.52 12.94
N GLU A 81 16.02 9.11 13.12
CA GLU A 81 17.13 9.51 12.26
C GLU A 81 16.99 8.98 10.83
N GLN A 82 16.55 7.74 10.66
CA GLN A 82 16.33 7.15 9.34
C GLN A 82 15.19 7.85 8.59
N ILE A 83 14.14 8.25 9.31
CA ILE A 83 13.04 9.04 8.75
C ILE A 83 13.56 10.43 8.35
N TYR A 84 14.25 11.13 9.25
CA TYR A 84 14.81 12.45 8.98
C TYR A 84 15.74 12.45 7.75
N ASN A 85 16.63 11.46 7.64
CA ASN A 85 17.50 11.31 6.47
C ASN A 85 16.72 11.12 5.16
N LYS A 86 15.58 10.42 5.20
CA LYS A 86 14.70 10.25 4.03
C LYS A 86 14.01 11.56 3.66
N LEU A 87 13.53 12.30 4.65
CA LEU A 87 12.91 13.62 4.46
C LEU A 87 13.92 14.63 3.89
N LYS A 88 15.15 14.64 4.41
CA LYS A 88 16.25 15.48 3.92
C LYS A 88 16.63 15.16 2.48
N ARG A 89 16.77 13.88 2.13
CA ARG A 89 17.02 13.46 0.73
C ARG A 89 15.89 13.85 -0.22
N ALA A 90 14.66 13.93 0.28
CA ALA A 90 13.50 14.37 -0.49
C ALA A 90 13.36 15.91 -0.55
N GLY A 91 14.24 16.67 0.13
CA GLY A 91 14.21 18.13 0.12
C GLY A 91 13.04 18.75 0.90
N VAL A 92 12.43 18.00 1.82
CA VAL A 92 11.29 18.48 2.63
C VAL A 92 11.65 18.80 4.08
N ALA A 93 12.87 18.46 4.51
CA ALA A 93 13.40 18.78 5.84
C ALA A 93 14.86 19.24 5.72
N ASP A 94 15.22 20.30 6.45
CA ASP A 94 16.57 20.87 6.51
C ASP A 94 17.47 20.14 7.52
#